data_AF-A0A2D9D4U3-F1
#
_entry.id   AF-A0A2D9D4U3-F1
#
_cell.length_a   1.000
_cell.length_b   1.000
_cell.length_c   1.000
_cell.angle_alpha   90.00
_cell.angle_beta   90.00
_cell.angle_gamma   90.00
#
_symmetry.space_group_name_H-M   'P 1'
#
loop_
_entity.id
_entity.type
_entity.pdbx_description
1 polymer ?
#
loop_
_entity_poly.entity_id
_entity_poly.type
_entity_poly.pdbx_seq_one_letter_code
_entity_poly.pdbx_strand_id
1 'polypeptide(L)'
;MQITFIYIILCLVFVLSIFTFVSGKSDIKRVNGVFLSIAATLILIDQFQEDERLFKLQVLLISFVLLHFFLSRTEFFKKLHFGFIGVALTSLFFLLIGPDVFHYNDFDISFNSWNVWILPFIGAGIWYACDFVATLFSQFVGFETRNSLEQVNLLFFFALSLFIGSFLAASFGVYVIGISALASSFYRKEETSNIAFSFLLISTLPFFSKMIGMQSVDLLVAKNVEGLCLGIAGVWFLQILSKSKANAVIFSLIGFFFHLILSILLILAFTQKAGFGGVDAYMAFIIGTAIGFVSFYDFALTHVVFSSSLLIGMAFGPMIINKELIEQKEVILQNSNAKSNVKSLPLEDIVGSYKIDPYKSSVLFKLGNTGDITEGCITSLSGDIVINKDIALSSFNVVIPVDSLTTFNSMRDESLMEKNYFFRSKFPKMRYLVRSIKKEMDYYLLNGNFTMIGVSKPLPVQMKFIETKTTDGIQRHILVGKAKIDRTKFGMTPDSKEGNIVDFEFRVEITEI
;
A
#
# COMPACT_ATOMS: atom_id res chain seq x y z
N MET A 1 13.78 -11.12 -5.14
CA MET A 1 13.78 -12.08 -6.26
C MET A 1 12.38 -12.23 -6.89
N GLN A 2 11.31 -12.32 -6.10
CA GLN A 2 9.94 -12.51 -6.57
C GLN A 2 9.39 -11.32 -7.40
N ILE A 3 9.63 -10.07 -6.98
CA ILE A 3 9.19 -8.86 -7.71
C ILE A 3 9.78 -8.77 -9.12
N THR A 4 11.08 -9.06 -9.28
CA THR A 4 11.75 -9.06 -10.59
C THR A 4 11.13 -10.08 -11.55
N PHE A 5 10.78 -11.25 -11.04
CA PHE A 5 10.13 -12.29 -11.82
C PHE A 5 8.71 -11.88 -12.26
N ILE A 6 7.92 -11.29 -11.36
CA ILE A 6 6.60 -10.73 -11.66
C ILE A 6 6.70 -9.65 -12.76
N TYR A 7 7.70 -8.77 -12.65
CA TYR A 7 7.94 -7.71 -13.64
C TYR A 7 8.24 -8.28 -15.03
N ILE A 8 9.09 -9.31 -15.13
CA ILE A 8 9.40 -9.96 -16.41
C ILE A 8 8.14 -10.58 -17.03
N ILE A 9 7.33 -11.29 -16.23
CA ILE A 9 6.07 -11.87 -16.70
C ILE A 9 5.16 -10.76 -17.23
N LEU A 10 4.97 -9.68 -16.48
CA LEU A 10 4.13 -8.57 -16.91
C LEU A 10 4.61 -7.92 -18.21
N CYS A 11 5.93 -7.77 -18.42
CA CYS A 11 6.49 -7.28 -19.67
C CYS A 11 6.12 -8.19 -20.85
N LEU A 12 6.28 -9.51 -20.69
CA LEU A 12 5.90 -10.48 -21.73
C LEU A 12 4.39 -10.44 -22.01
N VAL A 13 3.56 -10.36 -20.97
CA VAL A 13 2.10 -10.30 -21.11
C VAL A 13 1.64 -8.96 -21.69
N PHE A 14 2.34 -7.86 -21.44
CA PHE A 14 2.08 -6.57 -22.06
C PHE A 14 2.34 -6.62 -23.58
N VAL A 15 3.47 -7.21 -24.00
CA VAL A 15 3.76 -7.41 -25.43
C VAL A 15 2.68 -8.29 -26.08
N LEU A 16 2.29 -9.39 -25.42
CA LEU A 16 1.19 -10.22 -25.87
C LEU A 16 -0.13 -9.43 -25.97
N SER A 17 -0.41 -8.56 -25.00
CA SER A 17 -1.61 -7.71 -24.97
C SER A 17 -1.68 -6.78 -26.20
N ILE A 18 -0.57 -6.12 -26.56
CA ILE A 18 -0.49 -5.30 -27.78
C ILE A 18 -0.77 -6.16 -29.01
N PHE A 19 -0.13 -7.33 -29.11
CA PHE A 19 -0.36 -8.25 -30.23
C PHE A 19 -1.82 -8.73 -30.31
N THR A 20 -2.46 -9.02 -29.17
CA THR A 20 -3.88 -9.42 -29.14
C THR A 20 -4.80 -8.31 -29.62
N PHE A 21 -4.50 -7.06 -29.25
CA PHE A 21 -5.25 -5.88 -29.68
C PHE A 21 -5.12 -5.68 -31.20
N VAL A 22 -3.89 -5.68 -31.73
CA VAL A 22 -3.62 -5.47 -33.15
C VAL A 22 -4.19 -6.60 -34.02
N SER A 23 -4.12 -7.84 -33.55
CA SER A 23 -4.62 -9.00 -34.32
C SER A 23 -6.15 -9.11 -34.33
N GLY A 24 -6.85 -8.53 -33.34
CA GLY A 24 -8.31 -8.59 -33.22
C GLY A 24 -8.89 -9.98 -32.97
N LYS A 25 -8.06 -11.02 -32.76
CA LYS A 25 -8.52 -12.41 -32.64
C LYS A 25 -9.00 -12.73 -31.22
N SER A 26 -10.28 -13.08 -31.11
CA SER A 26 -10.97 -13.37 -29.85
C SER A 26 -10.33 -14.50 -29.03
N ASP A 27 -9.85 -15.55 -29.69
CA ASP A 27 -9.19 -16.66 -29.01
C ASP A 27 -7.89 -16.26 -28.32
N ILE A 28 -7.13 -15.36 -28.96
CA ILE A 28 -5.88 -14.85 -28.40
C ILE A 28 -6.17 -13.91 -27.22
N LYS A 29 -7.25 -13.12 -27.28
CA LYS A 29 -7.70 -12.30 -26.15
C LYS A 29 -7.99 -13.15 -24.91
N ARG A 30 -8.67 -14.29 -25.06
CA ARG A 30 -8.97 -15.21 -23.94
C ARG A 30 -7.68 -15.80 -23.33
N VAL A 31 -6.73 -16.20 -24.16
CA VAL A 31 -5.41 -16.70 -23.71
C VAL A 31 -4.67 -15.62 -22.93
N ASN A 32 -4.63 -14.40 -23.46
CA ASN A 32 -3.98 -13.27 -22.78
C ASN A 32 -4.64 -12.95 -21.43
N GLY A 33 -5.96 -13.10 -21.34
CA GLY A 33 -6.66 -12.92 -20.08
C GLY A 33 -6.24 -13.91 -18.99
N VAL A 34 -5.95 -15.17 -19.35
CA VAL A 34 -5.39 -16.16 -18.41
C VAL A 34 -4.02 -15.70 -17.91
N PHE A 35 -3.13 -15.25 -18.79
CA PHE A 35 -1.81 -14.77 -18.38
C PHE A 35 -1.86 -13.54 -17.47
N LEU A 36 -2.78 -12.61 -17.73
CA LEU A 36 -3.02 -11.47 -16.86
C LEU A 36 -3.56 -11.87 -15.49
N SER A 37 -4.46 -12.86 -15.43
CA SER A 37 -4.91 -13.39 -14.13
C SER A 37 -3.78 -14.04 -13.35
N ILE A 38 -2.85 -14.75 -14.02
CA ILE A 38 -1.67 -15.33 -13.37
C ILE A 38 -0.79 -14.21 -12.79
N ALA A 39 -0.53 -13.15 -13.57
CA ALA A 39 0.23 -12.01 -13.07
C ALA A 39 -0.45 -11.36 -11.85
N ALA A 40 -1.77 -11.18 -11.88
CA ALA A 40 -2.55 -10.70 -10.74
C ALA A 40 -2.46 -11.66 -9.53
N THR A 41 -2.48 -12.99 -9.75
CA THR A 41 -2.27 -13.98 -8.67
C THR A 41 -0.91 -13.79 -8.01
N LEU A 42 0.15 -13.63 -8.80
CA LEU A 42 1.51 -13.49 -8.27
C LEU A 42 1.65 -12.23 -7.41
N ILE A 43 1.04 -11.11 -7.85
CA ILE A 43 1.00 -9.86 -7.09
C ILE A 43 0.21 -10.02 -5.79
N LEU A 44 -0.95 -10.70 -5.85
CA LEU A 44 -1.80 -10.95 -4.69
C LEU A 44 -1.08 -11.79 -3.62
N ILE A 45 -0.39 -12.86 -4.04
CA ILE A 45 0.29 -13.79 -3.12
C ILE A 45 1.41 -13.10 -2.35
N ASP A 46 2.10 -12.12 -2.95
CA ASP A 46 3.12 -11.29 -2.30
C ASP A 46 2.57 -10.44 -1.11
N GLN A 47 1.24 -10.31 -1.02
CA GLN A 47 0.58 -9.59 0.08
C GLN A 47 0.32 -10.45 1.32
N PHE A 48 0.40 -11.77 1.22
CA PHE A 48 0.26 -12.65 2.38
C PHE A 48 1.51 -12.63 3.26
N GLN A 49 1.35 -12.94 4.55
CA GLN A 49 2.49 -13.20 5.43
C GLN A 49 3.23 -14.46 4.98
N GLU A 50 4.56 -14.47 5.09
CA GLU A 50 5.39 -15.61 4.64
C GLU A 50 4.95 -16.91 5.32
N ASP A 51 4.45 -17.83 4.50
CA ASP A 51 3.94 -19.14 4.92
C ASP A 51 4.25 -20.16 3.83
N GLU A 52 4.78 -21.32 4.22
CA GLU A 52 5.13 -22.42 3.31
C GLU A 52 3.91 -22.91 2.50
N ARG A 53 2.68 -22.68 3.00
CA ARG A 53 1.42 -23.06 2.35
C ARG A 53 1.01 -22.14 1.21
N LEU A 54 1.61 -20.95 1.06
CA LEU A 54 1.25 -20.00 -0.01
C LEU A 54 1.45 -20.58 -1.41
N PHE A 55 2.43 -21.46 -1.58
CA PHE A 55 2.64 -22.15 -2.85
C PHE A 55 1.41 -22.97 -3.27
N LYS A 56 0.78 -23.69 -2.33
CA LYS A 56 -0.43 -24.49 -2.59
C LYS A 56 -1.59 -23.59 -3.03
N LEU A 57 -1.78 -22.47 -2.32
CA LEU A 57 -2.82 -21.50 -2.66
C LEU A 57 -2.61 -20.92 -4.06
N GLN A 58 -1.39 -20.49 -4.37
CA GLN A 58 -1.04 -19.96 -5.68
C GLN A 58 -1.33 -20.95 -6.81
N VAL A 59 -0.90 -22.21 -6.66
CA VAL A 59 -1.15 -23.27 -7.64
C VAL A 59 -2.64 -23.50 -7.83
N LEU A 60 -3.43 -23.51 -6.75
CA LEU A 60 -4.87 -23.73 -6.82
C LEU A 60 -5.61 -22.60 -7.55
N LEU A 61 -5.29 -21.34 -7.24
CA LEU A 61 -5.90 -20.18 -7.88
C LEU A 61 -5.59 -20.12 -9.39
N ILE A 62 -4.34 -20.43 -9.77
CA ILE A 62 -3.94 -20.51 -11.19
C ILE A 62 -4.64 -21.67 -11.89
N SER A 63 -4.67 -22.85 -11.24
CA SER A 63 -5.31 -24.06 -11.77
C SER A 63 -6.81 -23.87 -11.98
N PHE A 64 -7.48 -23.13 -11.10
CA PHE A 64 -8.90 -22.81 -11.22
C PHE A 64 -9.23 -22.07 -12.52
N VAL A 65 -8.49 -21.00 -12.83
CA VAL A 65 -8.71 -20.23 -14.08
C VAL A 65 -8.35 -21.08 -15.31
N LEU A 66 -7.24 -21.82 -15.26
CA LEU A 66 -6.81 -22.70 -16.35
C LEU A 66 -7.83 -23.80 -16.64
N LEU A 67 -8.36 -24.45 -15.60
CA LEU A 67 -9.39 -25.48 -15.73
C LEU A 67 -10.58 -24.94 -16.52
N HIS A 68 -11.14 -23.80 -16.14
CA HIS A 68 -12.27 -23.22 -16.85
C HIS A 68 -11.94 -22.75 -18.27
N PHE A 69 -10.74 -22.21 -18.47
CA PHE A 69 -10.27 -21.90 -19.81
C PHE A 69 -10.32 -23.12 -20.72
N PHE A 70 -9.79 -24.27 -20.29
CA PHE A 70 -9.80 -25.50 -21.09
C PHE A 70 -11.21 -26.11 -21.23
N LEU A 71 -11.98 -26.21 -20.14
CA LEU A 71 -13.34 -26.76 -20.17
C LEU A 71 -14.25 -25.98 -21.14
N SER A 72 -14.10 -24.65 -21.19
CA SER A 72 -14.85 -23.78 -22.10
C SER A 72 -14.61 -24.07 -23.58
N ARG A 73 -13.54 -24.79 -23.94
CA ARG A 73 -13.22 -25.17 -25.33
C ARG A 73 -13.94 -26.41 -25.80
N THR A 74 -14.57 -27.14 -24.90
CA THR A 74 -15.40 -28.30 -25.27
C THR A 74 -16.85 -27.87 -25.50
N GLU A 75 -17.48 -28.41 -26.54
CA GLU A 75 -18.88 -28.09 -26.88
C GLU A 75 -19.88 -28.57 -25.82
N PHE A 76 -19.54 -29.63 -25.08
CA PHE A 76 -20.37 -30.16 -24.00
C PHE A 76 -20.61 -29.11 -22.92
N PHE A 77 -19.55 -28.49 -22.39
CA PHE A 77 -19.68 -27.52 -21.31
C PHE A 77 -20.28 -26.17 -21.76
N LYS A 78 -20.18 -25.81 -23.04
CA LYS A 78 -20.86 -24.61 -23.56
C LYS A 78 -22.39 -24.74 -23.55
N LYS A 79 -22.94 -25.94 -23.78
CA LYS A 79 -24.40 -26.17 -23.87
C LYS A 79 -25.12 -26.20 -22.51
N LEU A 80 -24.41 -26.53 -21.43
CA LEU A 80 -25.04 -26.83 -20.13
C LEU A 80 -25.29 -25.60 -19.22
N HIS A 81 -25.21 -24.37 -19.74
CA HIS A 81 -25.10 -23.15 -18.90
C HIS A 81 -23.99 -23.27 -17.83
N PHE A 82 -22.94 -24.04 -18.13
CA PHE A 82 -21.87 -24.41 -17.18
C PHE A 82 -21.05 -23.21 -16.70
N GLY A 83 -21.17 -22.05 -17.36
CA GLY A 83 -20.47 -20.82 -17.00
C GLY A 83 -20.81 -20.27 -15.61
N PHE A 84 -22.02 -20.50 -15.10
CA PHE A 84 -22.35 -20.15 -13.71
C PHE A 84 -22.11 -21.34 -12.78
N ILE A 85 -22.92 -22.39 -12.94
CA ILE A 85 -23.00 -23.52 -12.00
C ILE A 85 -21.67 -24.26 -11.94
N GLY A 86 -21.00 -24.46 -13.08
CA GLY A 86 -19.72 -25.16 -13.13
C GLY A 86 -18.62 -24.39 -12.41
N VAL A 87 -18.54 -23.06 -12.62
CA VAL A 87 -17.55 -22.20 -11.95
C VAL A 87 -17.80 -22.14 -10.45
N ALA A 88 -19.06 -22.00 -10.04
CA ALA A 88 -19.43 -21.93 -8.63
C ALA A 88 -19.24 -23.26 -7.88
N LEU A 89 -19.49 -24.41 -8.52
CA LEU A 89 -19.29 -25.72 -7.88
C LEU A 89 -17.82 -26.12 -7.80
N THR A 90 -17.04 -25.86 -8.85
CA THR A 90 -15.60 -26.18 -8.85
C THR A 90 -14.81 -25.33 -7.86
N SER A 91 -15.29 -24.15 -7.48
CA SER A 91 -14.65 -23.39 -6.40
C SER A 91 -14.76 -24.06 -5.02
N LEU A 92 -15.64 -25.06 -4.85
CA LEU A 92 -15.65 -25.93 -3.66
C LEU A 92 -14.38 -26.82 -3.58
N PHE A 93 -13.50 -26.81 -4.59
CA PHE A 93 -12.17 -27.39 -4.42
C PHE A 93 -11.25 -26.55 -3.53
N PHE A 94 -11.59 -25.28 -3.28
CA PHE A 94 -10.84 -24.45 -2.31
C PHE A 94 -10.91 -25.01 -0.89
N LEU A 95 -11.89 -25.87 -0.60
CA LEU A 95 -12.06 -26.55 0.69
C LEU A 95 -10.99 -27.60 0.95
N LEU A 96 -10.39 -28.11 -0.12
CA LEU A 96 -9.29 -29.07 -0.03
C LEU A 96 -8.02 -28.44 0.54
N ILE A 97 -7.95 -27.10 0.62
CA ILE A 97 -6.90 -26.41 1.38
C ILE A 97 -7.02 -26.76 2.88
N GLY A 98 -8.23 -27.06 3.37
CA GLY A 98 -8.48 -27.44 4.76
C GLY A 98 -8.81 -26.25 5.66
N PRO A 99 -8.84 -26.45 7.00
CA PRO A 99 -9.20 -25.43 7.98
C PRO A 99 -8.12 -24.35 8.18
N ASP A 100 -7.09 -24.36 7.33
CA ASP A 100 -5.97 -23.44 7.40
C ASP A 100 -6.44 -21.98 7.38
N VAL A 101 -5.83 -21.18 8.26
CA VAL A 101 -6.00 -19.73 8.31
C VAL A 101 -4.77 -19.10 7.66
N PHE A 102 -5.02 -18.29 6.64
CA PHE A 102 -4.01 -17.48 5.98
C PHE A 102 -4.16 -16.04 6.45
N HIS A 103 -3.08 -15.47 6.98
CA HIS A 103 -3.04 -14.07 7.39
C HIS A 103 -2.78 -13.19 6.17
N TYR A 104 -3.74 -12.31 5.89
CA TYR A 104 -3.73 -11.41 4.74
C TYR A 104 -4.05 -9.99 5.20
N ASN A 105 -3.02 -9.13 5.27
CA ASN A 105 -3.13 -7.83 5.94
C ASN A 105 -3.73 -8.01 7.35
N ASP A 106 -4.82 -7.31 7.68
CA ASP A 106 -5.53 -7.40 8.95
C ASP A 106 -6.65 -8.46 8.97
N PHE A 107 -6.72 -9.31 7.95
CA PHE A 107 -7.78 -10.31 7.78
C PHE A 107 -7.26 -11.74 7.91
N ASP A 108 -8.01 -12.54 8.65
CA ASP A 108 -7.83 -13.99 8.75
C ASP A 108 -8.71 -14.70 7.73
N ILE A 109 -8.08 -15.28 6.72
CA ILE A 109 -8.77 -15.96 5.62
C ILE A 109 -8.79 -17.45 5.89
N SER A 110 -9.97 -17.98 6.18
CA SER A 110 -10.19 -19.42 6.29
C SER A 110 -10.99 -19.94 5.10
N PHE A 111 -10.42 -20.91 4.38
CA PHE A 111 -11.07 -21.55 3.25
C PHE A 111 -12.21 -22.50 3.64
N ASN A 112 -12.49 -22.67 4.94
CA ASN A 112 -13.70 -23.36 5.44
C ASN A 112 -14.81 -22.39 5.87
N SER A 113 -14.55 -21.08 5.86
CA SER A 113 -15.53 -20.07 6.24
C SER A 113 -16.45 -19.72 5.07
N TRP A 114 -17.75 -19.57 5.35
CA TRP A 114 -18.75 -19.15 4.37
C TRP A 114 -18.38 -17.82 3.69
N ASN A 115 -17.66 -16.94 4.40
CA ASN A 115 -17.15 -15.66 3.90
C ASN A 115 -16.31 -15.82 2.62
N VAL A 116 -15.56 -16.93 2.51
CA VAL A 116 -14.70 -17.19 1.34
C VAL A 116 -15.47 -17.96 0.27
N TRP A 117 -16.34 -18.89 0.67
CA TRP A 117 -17.02 -19.80 -0.26
C TRP A 117 -18.07 -19.11 -1.11
N ILE A 118 -18.68 -18.04 -0.61
CA ILE A 118 -19.72 -17.31 -1.34
C ILE A 118 -19.14 -16.45 -2.47
N LEU A 119 -17.87 -16.06 -2.39
CA LEU A 119 -17.25 -15.12 -3.32
C LEU A 119 -17.19 -15.62 -4.77
N PRO A 120 -16.82 -16.89 -5.04
CA PRO A 120 -16.87 -17.43 -6.39
C PRO A 120 -18.29 -17.45 -6.99
N PHE A 121 -19.32 -17.71 -6.16
CA PHE A 121 -20.72 -17.68 -6.60
C PHE A 121 -21.12 -16.26 -7.02
N ILE A 122 -20.71 -15.26 -6.23
CA ILE A 122 -20.93 -13.86 -6.57
C ILE A 122 -20.26 -13.55 -7.92
N GLY A 123 -18.95 -13.80 -8.05
CA GLY A 123 -18.19 -13.50 -9.27
C GLY A 123 -18.74 -14.20 -10.52
N ALA A 124 -19.05 -15.50 -10.43
CA ALA A 124 -19.64 -16.25 -11.54
C ALA A 124 -21.06 -15.77 -11.89
N GLY A 125 -21.80 -15.27 -10.91
CA GLY A 125 -23.21 -14.88 -11.04
C GLY A 125 -23.46 -13.49 -11.58
N ILE A 126 -22.47 -12.59 -11.56
CA ILE A 126 -22.65 -11.16 -11.92
C ILE A 126 -23.35 -11.00 -13.27
N TRP A 127 -22.88 -11.71 -14.30
CA TRP A 127 -23.44 -11.59 -15.63
C TRP A 127 -24.89 -12.08 -15.73
N TYR A 128 -25.19 -13.18 -15.05
CA TYR A 128 -26.52 -13.76 -15.02
C TYR A 128 -27.49 -12.86 -14.27
N ALA A 129 -27.04 -12.21 -13.20
CA ALA A 129 -27.81 -11.20 -12.49
C ALA A 129 -28.08 -9.98 -13.38
N CYS A 130 -27.09 -9.50 -14.13
CA CYS A 130 -27.26 -8.41 -15.10
C CYS A 130 -28.28 -8.76 -16.19
N ASP A 131 -28.13 -9.93 -16.82
CA ASP A 131 -29.01 -10.41 -17.89
C ASP A 131 -30.45 -10.60 -17.38
N PHE A 132 -30.61 -11.14 -16.16
CA PHE A 132 -31.91 -11.34 -15.52
C PHE A 132 -32.61 -10.00 -15.25
N VAL A 133 -31.91 -9.05 -14.63
CA VAL A 133 -32.48 -7.73 -14.32
C VAL A 133 -32.79 -6.96 -15.61
N ALA A 134 -31.91 -6.98 -16.61
CA ALA A 134 -32.17 -6.34 -17.89
C ALA A 134 -33.41 -6.94 -18.58
N THR A 135 -33.56 -8.27 -18.54
CA THR A 135 -34.74 -8.96 -19.08
C THR A 135 -36.01 -8.57 -18.35
N LEU A 136 -35.98 -8.57 -17.01
CA LEU A 136 -37.11 -8.16 -16.18
C LEU A 136 -37.55 -6.72 -16.48
N PHE A 137 -36.63 -5.75 -16.46
CA PHE A 137 -36.96 -4.34 -16.66
C PHE A 137 -37.37 -3.99 -18.10
N SER A 138 -36.79 -4.65 -19.10
CA SER A 138 -37.21 -4.45 -20.50
C SER A 138 -38.67 -4.82 -20.74
N GLN A 139 -39.19 -5.81 -20.00
CA GLN A 139 -40.60 -6.20 -20.06
C GLN A 139 -41.52 -5.18 -19.37
N PHE A 140 -41.06 -4.51 -18.30
CA PHE A 140 -41.90 -3.58 -17.52
C PHE A 140 -41.88 -2.14 -18.02
N VAL A 141 -40.79 -1.67 -18.63
CA VAL A 141 -40.59 -0.23 -18.86
C VAL A 141 -40.62 0.16 -20.35
N GLY A 142 -40.77 -0.79 -21.28
CA GLY A 142 -40.92 -0.48 -22.70
C GLY A 142 -39.72 0.29 -23.31
N PHE A 143 -38.56 0.25 -22.66
CA PHE A 143 -37.35 0.91 -23.15
C PHE A 143 -36.83 0.22 -24.42
N GLU A 144 -36.59 0.99 -25.49
CA GLU A 144 -36.03 0.50 -26.75
C GLU A 144 -34.52 0.13 -26.67
N THR A 145 -33.84 0.39 -25.55
CA THR A 145 -32.38 0.23 -25.45
C THR A 145 -31.94 -0.72 -24.33
N ARG A 146 -32.13 -2.02 -24.54
CA ARG A 146 -31.63 -3.11 -23.68
C ARG A 146 -30.14 -2.94 -23.29
N ASN A 147 -29.31 -2.51 -24.24
CA ASN A 147 -27.87 -2.35 -24.03
C ASN A 147 -27.53 -1.29 -22.96
N SER A 148 -28.32 -0.21 -22.86
CA SER A 148 -28.10 0.84 -21.85
C SER A 148 -28.42 0.35 -20.45
N LEU A 149 -29.47 -0.48 -20.30
CA LEU A 149 -29.82 -1.11 -19.02
C LEU A 149 -28.76 -2.11 -18.56
N GLU A 150 -28.23 -2.91 -19.49
CA GLU A 150 -27.16 -3.86 -19.19
C GLU A 150 -25.89 -3.16 -18.67
N GLN A 151 -25.50 -2.02 -19.24
CA GLN A 151 -24.34 -1.24 -18.77
C GLN A 151 -24.54 -0.68 -17.36
N VAL A 152 -25.72 -0.12 -17.06
CA VAL A 152 -26.03 0.39 -15.71
C VAL A 152 -26.06 -0.74 -14.69
N ASN A 153 -26.65 -1.89 -15.06
CA ASN A 153 -26.67 -3.07 -14.20
C ASN A 153 -25.25 -3.60 -13.94
N LEU A 154 -24.38 -3.61 -14.94
CA LEU A 154 -22.99 -4.03 -14.77
C LEU A 154 -22.25 -3.16 -13.75
N LEU A 155 -22.41 -1.83 -13.83
CA LEU A 155 -21.80 -0.93 -12.85
C LEU A 155 -22.38 -1.14 -11.45
N PHE A 156 -23.69 -1.35 -11.33
CA PHE A 156 -24.35 -1.63 -10.06
C PHE A 156 -23.84 -2.93 -9.42
N PHE A 157 -23.86 -4.04 -10.17
CA PHE A 157 -23.38 -5.33 -9.67
C PHE A 157 -21.88 -5.33 -9.43
N PHE A 158 -21.10 -4.59 -10.22
CA PHE A 158 -19.70 -4.35 -9.94
C PHE A 158 -19.50 -3.70 -8.56
N ALA A 159 -20.18 -2.59 -8.30
CA ALA A 159 -20.06 -1.88 -7.02
C ALA A 159 -20.51 -2.75 -5.83
N LEU A 160 -21.64 -3.45 -5.97
CA LEU A 160 -22.16 -4.35 -4.94
C LEU A 160 -21.20 -5.51 -4.65
N SER A 161 -20.71 -6.18 -5.69
CA SER A 161 -19.74 -7.28 -5.55
C SER A 161 -18.39 -6.79 -5.03
N LEU A 162 -17.94 -5.61 -5.43
CA LEU A 162 -16.72 -5.00 -4.91
C LEU A 162 -16.84 -4.78 -3.40
N PHE A 163 -17.96 -4.21 -2.94
CA PHE A 163 -18.25 -4.03 -1.53
C PHE A 163 -18.26 -5.37 -0.77
N ILE A 164 -19.02 -6.35 -1.25
CA ILE A 164 -19.14 -7.67 -0.59
C ILE A 164 -17.76 -8.37 -0.53
N GLY A 165 -17.01 -8.37 -1.63
CA GLY A 165 -15.67 -8.98 -1.68
C GLY A 165 -14.71 -8.33 -0.70
N SER A 166 -14.68 -7.00 -0.68
CA SER A 166 -13.85 -6.21 0.23
C SER A 166 -14.25 -6.43 1.69
N PHE A 167 -15.54 -6.54 1.97
CA PHE A 167 -16.06 -6.73 3.31
C PHE A 167 -15.77 -8.14 3.86
N LEU A 168 -15.94 -9.18 3.05
CA LEU A 168 -15.82 -10.56 3.51
C LEU A 168 -14.38 -11.06 3.60
N ALA A 169 -13.49 -10.58 2.72
CA ALA A 169 -12.10 -11.04 2.66
C ALA A 169 -11.14 -9.99 2.05
N ALA A 170 -11.40 -8.70 2.27
CA ALA A 170 -10.57 -7.62 1.75
C ALA A 170 -10.32 -7.72 0.22
N SER A 171 -9.16 -7.26 -0.25
CA SER A 171 -8.73 -7.37 -1.65
C SER A 171 -8.57 -8.82 -2.14
N PHE A 172 -8.31 -9.79 -1.24
CA PHE A 172 -8.37 -11.20 -1.62
C PHE A 172 -9.78 -11.57 -2.07
N GLY A 173 -10.82 -11.09 -1.38
CA GLY A 173 -12.19 -11.38 -1.78
C GLY A 173 -12.58 -10.74 -3.10
N VAL A 174 -12.13 -9.50 -3.35
CA VAL A 174 -12.26 -8.84 -4.66
C VAL A 174 -11.55 -9.62 -5.75
N TYR A 175 -10.36 -10.15 -5.47
CA TYR A 175 -9.62 -11.00 -6.41
C TYR A 175 -10.37 -12.29 -6.74
N VAL A 176 -10.90 -13.00 -5.73
CA VAL A 176 -11.67 -14.24 -5.93
C VAL A 176 -12.89 -13.98 -6.81
N ILE A 177 -13.64 -12.90 -6.55
CA ILE A 177 -14.74 -12.46 -7.42
C ILE A 177 -14.24 -12.23 -8.85
N GLY A 178 -13.10 -11.55 -9.01
CA GLY A 178 -12.48 -11.28 -10.32
C GLY A 178 -12.11 -12.53 -11.11
N ILE A 179 -11.41 -13.50 -10.51
CA ILE A 179 -11.04 -14.74 -11.21
C ILE A 179 -12.26 -15.60 -11.54
N SER A 180 -13.31 -15.61 -10.70
CA SER A 180 -14.54 -16.34 -10.97
C SER A 180 -15.38 -15.67 -12.07
N ALA A 181 -15.43 -14.34 -12.09
CA ALA A 181 -16.03 -13.58 -13.19
C ALA A 181 -15.29 -13.82 -14.52
N LEU A 182 -13.95 -13.88 -14.49
CA LEU A 182 -13.12 -14.21 -15.65
C LEU A 182 -13.39 -15.65 -16.12
N ALA A 183 -13.37 -16.62 -15.21
CA ALA A 183 -13.64 -18.03 -15.51
C ALA A 183 -15.02 -18.22 -16.15
N SER A 184 -16.04 -17.54 -15.61
CA SER A 184 -17.41 -17.56 -16.16
C SER A 184 -17.47 -16.95 -17.56
N SER A 185 -16.72 -15.88 -17.82
CA SER A 185 -16.68 -15.22 -19.12
C SER A 185 -16.21 -16.12 -20.27
N PHE A 186 -15.39 -17.14 -20.00
CA PHE A 186 -14.90 -18.06 -21.04
C PHE A 186 -16.01 -18.86 -21.73
N TYR A 187 -17.12 -19.09 -21.04
CA TYR A 187 -18.27 -19.82 -21.55
C TYR A 187 -19.27 -18.93 -22.30
N ARG A 188 -19.09 -17.60 -22.28
CA ARG A 188 -19.96 -16.65 -22.99
C ARG A 188 -19.46 -16.43 -24.42
N LYS A 189 -20.40 -16.07 -25.31
CA LYS A 189 -20.10 -15.74 -26.72
C LYS A 189 -19.48 -14.35 -26.85
N GLU A 190 -19.94 -13.40 -26.04
CA GLU A 190 -19.47 -12.02 -26.04
C GLU A 190 -18.21 -11.87 -25.17
N GLU A 191 -17.27 -11.05 -25.63
CA GLU A 191 -15.95 -10.82 -25.02
C GLU A 191 -16.01 -9.96 -23.75
N THR A 192 -16.99 -10.19 -22.88
CA THR A 192 -17.18 -9.38 -21.69
C THR A 192 -16.30 -9.94 -20.58
N SER A 193 -15.01 -9.63 -20.63
CA SER A 193 -14.07 -9.88 -19.52
C SER A 193 -13.69 -8.60 -18.77
N ASN A 194 -14.15 -7.44 -19.24
CA ASN A 194 -13.73 -6.13 -18.72
C ASN A 194 -14.01 -5.95 -17.23
N ILE A 195 -15.21 -6.32 -16.75
CA ILE A 195 -15.54 -6.27 -15.32
C ILE A 195 -14.63 -7.20 -14.48
N ALA A 196 -14.22 -8.34 -15.03
CA ALA A 196 -13.31 -9.25 -14.34
C ALA A 196 -11.94 -8.59 -14.20
N PHE A 197 -11.45 -7.93 -15.25
CA PHE A 197 -10.23 -7.12 -15.17
C PHE A 197 -10.36 -5.90 -14.26
N SER A 198 -11.55 -5.29 -14.12
CA SER A 198 -11.77 -4.24 -13.12
C SER A 198 -11.52 -4.78 -11.71
N PHE A 199 -12.08 -5.94 -11.36
CA PHE A 199 -11.85 -6.56 -10.05
C PHE A 199 -10.38 -6.97 -9.85
N LEU A 200 -9.78 -7.63 -10.85
CA LEU A 200 -8.39 -8.04 -10.79
C LEU A 200 -7.44 -6.84 -10.67
N LEU A 201 -7.78 -5.70 -11.27
CA LEU A 201 -6.94 -4.51 -11.20
C LEU A 201 -7.05 -3.89 -9.80
N ILE A 202 -8.27 -3.75 -9.27
CA ILE A 202 -8.50 -3.22 -7.92
C ILE A 202 -7.85 -4.11 -6.85
N SER A 203 -7.89 -5.43 -7.01
CA SER A 203 -7.30 -6.33 -6.02
C SER A 203 -5.76 -6.25 -5.92
N THR A 204 -5.09 -5.63 -6.91
CA THR A 204 -3.65 -5.34 -6.84
C THR A 204 -3.29 -4.07 -6.10
N LEU A 205 -4.26 -3.20 -5.77
CA LEU A 205 -3.99 -1.91 -5.10
C LEU A 205 -3.20 -2.03 -3.78
N PRO A 206 -3.46 -3.00 -2.89
CA PRO A 206 -2.68 -3.16 -1.67
C PRO A 206 -1.19 -3.41 -1.92
N PHE A 207 -0.83 -4.05 -3.04
CA PHE A 207 0.59 -4.22 -3.39
C PHE A 207 1.30 -2.87 -3.54
N PHE A 208 0.66 -1.91 -4.20
CA PHE A 208 1.20 -0.56 -4.32
C PHE A 208 1.19 0.20 -3.01
N SER A 209 0.19 -0.01 -2.14
CA SER A 209 0.12 0.61 -0.82
C SER A 209 1.21 0.08 0.12
N LYS A 210 1.41 -1.25 0.16
CA LYS A 210 2.46 -1.93 0.93
C LYS A 210 3.85 -1.48 0.49
N MET A 211 4.06 -1.36 -0.82
CA MET A 211 5.34 -0.93 -1.38
C MET A 211 5.83 0.40 -0.79
N ILE A 212 4.93 1.36 -0.52
CA ILE A 212 5.27 2.71 -0.04
C ILE A 212 4.89 2.97 1.43
N GLY A 213 4.41 1.95 2.16
CA GLY A 213 3.96 2.09 3.54
C GLY A 213 2.74 3.01 3.71
N MET A 214 1.80 2.97 2.75
CA MET A 214 0.53 3.69 2.81
C MET A 214 -0.62 2.77 3.22
N GLN A 215 -1.50 3.26 4.10
CA GLN A 215 -2.65 2.51 4.60
C GLN A 215 -3.88 2.66 3.70
N SER A 216 -4.14 3.87 3.20
CA SER A 216 -5.33 4.15 2.38
C SER A 216 -5.12 5.30 1.41
N VAL A 217 -5.98 5.36 0.39
CA VAL A 217 -6.09 6.50 -0.53
C VAL A 217 -7.26 7.36 -0.06
N ASP A 218 -6.97 8.57 0.39
CA ASP A 218 -8.00 9.53 0.78
C ASP A 218 -8.53 10.29 -0.44
N LEU A 219 -9.77 9.99 -0.84
CA LEU A 219 -10.44 10.64 -1.98
C LEU A 219 -10.83 12.10 -1.70
N LEU A 220 -10.65 12.63 -0.50
CA LEU A 220 -10.85 14.05 -0.21
C LEU A 220 -9.65 14.91 -0.65
N VAL A 221 -8.51 14.30 -0.92
CA VAL A 221 -7.30 15.00 -1.38
C VAL A 221 -7.41 15.26 -2.90
N ALA A 222 -7.24 16.52 -3.31
CA ALA A 222 -7.45 16.96 -4.69
C ALA A 222 -6.69 16.14 -5.75
N LYS A 223 -5.42 15.79 -5.50
CA LYS A 223 -4.61 14.95 -6.42
C LYS A 223 -5.17 13.53 -6.61
N ASN A 224 -5.84 12.99 -5.58
CA ASN A 224 -6.46 11.66 -5.66
C ASN A 224 -7.75 11.73 -6.47
N VAL A 225 -8.53 12.81 -6.30
CA VAL A 225 -9.69 13.11 -7.18
C VAL A 225 -9.24 13.28 -8.62
N GLU A 226 -8.16 14.03 -8.87
CA GLU A 226 -7.55 14.19 -10.18
C GLU A 226 -7.18 12.83 -10.79
N GLY A 227 -6.43 12.00 -10.05
CA GLY A 227 -6.07 10.66 -10.48
C GLY A 227 -7.29 9.83 -10.89
N LEU A 228 -8.31 9.76 -10.03
CA LEU A 228 -9.57 9.06 -10.30
C LEU A 228 -10.23 9.54 -11.59
N CYS A 229 -10.39 10.85 -11.75
CA CYS A 229 -11.00 11.45 -12.93
C CYS A 229 -10.19 11.16 -14.21
N LEU A 230 -8.86 11.26 -14.15
CA LEU A 230 -7.97 10.99 -15.28
C LEU A 230 -7.98 9.51 -15.68
N GLY A 231 -8.13 8.58 -14.72
CA GLY A 231 -8.29 7.15 -15.00
C GLY A 231 -9.56 6.86 -15.79
N ILE A 232 -10.70 7.41 -15.34
CA ILE A 232 -12.00 7.27 -16.03
C ILE A 232 -11.94 7.91 -17.42
N ALA A 233 -11.51 9.17 -17.48
CA ALA A 233 -11.43 9.93 -18.72
C ALA A 233 -10.48 9.28 -19.73
N GLY A 234 -9.36 8.70 -19.27
CA GLY A 234 -8.39 8.00 -20.10
C GLY A 234 -9.01 6.78 -20.80
N VAL A 235 -9.76 5.95 -20.09
CA VAL A 235 -10.45 4.80 -20.70
C VAL A 235 -11.56 5.24 -21.65
N TRP A 236 -12.35 6.26 -21.27
CA TRP A 236 -13.37 6.82 -22.15
C TRP A 236 -12.78 7.39 -23.45
N PHE A 237 -11.68 8.13 -23.36
CA PHE A 237 -10.97 8.64 -24.51
C PHE A 237 -10.46 7.51 -25.42
N LEU A 238 -9.86 6.48 -24.84
CA LEU A 238 -9.42 5.28 -25.58
C LEU A 238 -10.58 4.55 -26.26
N GLN A 239 -11.73 4.45 -25.61
CA GLN A 239 -12.92 3.83 -26.18
C GLN A 239 -13.47 4.62 -27.38
N ILE A 240 -13.40 5.95 -27.35
CA ILE A 240 -13.77 6.77 -28.51
C ILE A 240 -12.82 6.53 -29.68
N LEU A 241 -11.51 6.51 -29.40
CA LEU A 241 -10.48 6.32 -30.44
C LEU A 241 -10.50 4.90 -31.04
N SER A 242 -10.80 3.88 -30.22
CA SER A 242 -10.93 2.49 -30.68
C SER A 242 -12.10 2.26 -31.64
N LYS A 243 -13.05 3.21 -31.70
CA LYS A 243 -14.19 3.20 -32.63
C LYS A 243 -14.02 4.19 -33.79
N SER A 244 -12.83 4.77 -33.98
CA SER A 244 -12.56 5.70 -35.07
C SER A 244 -12.76 5.06 -36.45
N LYS A 245 -13.54 5.72 -37.31
CA LYS A 245 -13.80 5.28 -38.70
C LYS A 245 -12.59 5.42 -39.63
N ALA A 246 -11.61 6.25 -39.28
CA ALA A 246 -10.43 6.51 -40.10
C ALA A 246 -9.41 5.36 -39.98
N ASN A 247 -8.82 5.20 -38.79
CA ASN A 247 -7.96 4.04 -38.48
C ASN A 247 -7.95 3.77 -36.97
N ALA A 248 -8.88 2.94 -36.51
CA ALA A 248 -9.06 2.60 -35.10
C ALA A 248 -7.78 2.15 -34.40
N VAL A 249 -6.93 1.34 -35.06
CA VAL A 249 -5.69 0.81 -34.46
C VAL A 249 -4.69 1.93 -34.20
N ILE A 250 -4.41 2.77 -35.20
CA ILE A 250 -3.43 3.87 -35.06
C ILE A 250 -3.90 4.87 -34.00
N PHE A 251 -5.16 5.30 -34.04
CA PHE A 251 -5.67 6.25 -33.06
C PHE A 251 -5.70 5.67 -31.65
N SER A 252 -6.02 4.38 -31.50
CA SER A 252 -5.94 3.70 -30.19
C SER A 252 -4.52 3.67 -29.65
N LEU A 253 -3.51 3.42 -30.48
CA LEU A 253 -2.11 3.44 -30.05
C LEU A 253 -1.69 4.84 -29.61
N ILE A 254 -2.05 5.89 -30.36
CA ILE A 254 -1.77 7.29 -29.98
C ILE A 254 -2.44 7.63 -28.65
N GLY A 255 -3.73 7.30 -28.50
CA GLY A 255 -4.46 7.52 -27.25
C GLY A 255 -3.85 6.73 -26.09
N PHE A 256 -3.33 5.53 -26.36
CA PHE A 256 -2.69 4.70 -25.35
C PHE A 256 -1.37 5.30 -24.87
N PHE A 257 -0.56 5.85 -25.78
CA PHE A 257 0.64 6.60 -25.39
C PHE A 257 0.30 7.81 -24.53
N PHE A 258 -0.77 8.54 -24.86
CA PHE A 258 -1.22 9.66 -24.03
C PHE A 258 -1.64 9.20 -22.63
N HIS A 259 -2.44 8.14 -22.53
CA HIS A 259 -2.84 7.53 -21.26
C HIS A 259 -1.62 7.07 -20.42
N LEU A 260 -0.63 6.46 -21.07
CA LEU A 260 0.62 6.02 -20.45
C LEU A 260 1.44 7.21 -19.90
N ILE A 261 1.64 8.26 -20.70
CA ILE A 261 2.35 9.47 -20.28
C ILE A 261 1.65 10.11 -19.09
N LEU A 262 0.33 10.25 -19.16
CA LEU A 262 -0.47 10.83 -18.08
C LEU A 262 -0.31 10.06 -16.77
N SER A 263 -0.34 8.73 -16.83
CA SER A 263 -0.19 7.86 -15.66
C SER A 263 1.20 7.96 -15.01
N ILE A 264 2.26 8.06 -15.83
CA ILE A 264 3.64 8.24 -15.35
C ILE A 264 3.83 9.65 -14.76
N LEU A 265 3.32 10.68 -15.43
CA LEU A 265 3.38 12.06 -14.93
C LEU A 265 2.65 12.20 -13.61
N LEU A 266 1.52 11.51 -13.42
CA LEU A 266 0.78 11.54 -12.16
C LEU A 266 1.60 10.97 -11.00
N ILE A 267 2.38 9.91 -11.24
CA ILE A 267 3.34 9.42 -10.24
C ILE A 267 4.41 10.48 -10.02
N LEU A 268 5.12 10.90 -11.09
CA LEU A 268 6.32 11.73 -11.02
C LEU A 268 6.08 13.20 -10.62
N ALA A 269 4.86 13.72 -10.73
CA ALA A 269 4.53 15.10 -10.38
C ALA A 269 4.83 15.42 -8.90
N PHE A 270 4.87 14.39 -8.04
CA PHE A 270 5.33 14.53 -6.65
C PHE A 270 6.74 15.12 -6.54
N THR A 271 7.63 14.83 -7.51
CA THR A 271 9.02 15.33 -7.51
C THR A 271 9.11 16.85 -7.66
N GLN A 272 8.07 17.46 -8.22
CA GLN A 272 7.96 18.91 -8.35
C GLN A 272 7.30 19.53 -7.12
N LYS A 273 6.27 18.86 -6.58
CA LYS A 273 5.53 19.26 -5.37
C LYS A 273 4.74 18.08 -4.82
N ALA A 274 4.84 17.74 -3.53
CA ALA A 274 4.11 16.59 -2.95
C ALA A 274 2.59 16.60 -3.19
N GLY A 275 2.00 17.79 -3.35
CA GLY A 275 0.58 17.96 -3.59
C GLY A 275 0.10 17.68 -5.02
N PHE A 276 0.99 17.43 -5.99
CA PHE A 276 0.63 17.33 -7.42
C PHE A 276 0.54 15.90 -7.95
N GLY A 277 0.88 14.89 -7.14
CA GLY A 277 0.89 13.51 -7.60
C GLY A 277 1.40 12.54 -6.55
N GLY A 278 1.98 11.44 -7.00
CA GLY A 278 2.49 10.37 -6.17
C GLY A 278 1.75 9.05 -6.38
N VAL A 279 2.14 8.02 -5.64
CA VAL A 279 1.54 6.69 -5.79
C VAL A 279 0.07 6.67 -5.33
N ASP A 280 -0.36 7.54 -4.42
CA ASP A 280 -1.75 7.66 -3.99
C ASP A 280 -2.67 8.19 -5.09
N ALA A 281 -2.25 9.26 -5.78
CA ALA A 281 -2.93 9.76 -6.97
C ALA A 281 -2.97 8.68 -8.06
N TYR A 282 -1.86 7.95 -8.23
CA TYR A 282 -1.79 6.83 -9.17
C TYR A 282 -2.70 5.66 -8.82
N MET A 283 -2.82 5.29 -7.55
CA MET A 283 -3.78 4.29 -7.11
C MET A 283 -5.22 4.75 -7.37
N ALA A 284 -5.54 6.03 -7.14
CA ALA A 284 -6.83 6.59 -7.52
C ALA A 284 -7.05 6.52 -9.05
N PHE A 285 -6.02 6.75 -9.85
CA PHE A 285 -6.05 6.55 -11.30
C PHE A 285 -6.31 5.10 -11.71
N ILE A 286 -5.71 4.12 -11.01
CA ILE A 286 -6.02 2.70 -11.22
C ILE A 286 -7.49 2.41 -10.89
N ILE A 287 -8.02 2.94 -9.78
CA ILE A 287 -9.46 2.83 -9.43
C ILE A 287 -10.33 3.41 -10.55
N GLY A 288 -9.99 4.61 -11.04
CA GLY A 288 -10.72 5.26 -12.13
C GLY A 288 -10.67 4.46 -13.43
N THR A 289 -9.52 3.87 -13.73
CA THR A 289 -9.33 2.99 -14.89
C THR A 289 -10.19 1.73 -14.78
N ALA A 290 -10.27 1.11 -13.60
CA ALA A 290 -11.14 -0.05 -13.36
C ALA A 290 -12.63 0.29 -13.53
N ILE A 291 -13.06 1.48 -13.08
CA ILE A 291 -14.43 1.99 -13.34
C ILE A 291 -14.65 2.24 -14.84
N GLY A 292 -13.64 2.76 -15.53
CA GLY A 292 -13.66 2.93 -16.99
C GLY A 292 -13.87 1.60 -17.73
N PHE A 293 -13.20 0.52 -17.31
CA PHE A 293 -13.35 -0.80 -17.92
C PHE A 293 -14.78 -1.33 -17.82
N VAL A 294 -15.43 -1.22 -16.65
CA VAL A 294 -16.81 -1.72 -16.47
C VAL A 294 -17.84 -0.85 -17.20
N SER A 295 -17.51 0.40 -17.49
CA SER A 295 -18.39 1.31 -18.25
C SER A 295 -18.65 0.84 -19.70
N PHE A 296 -17.81 -0.05 -20.24
CA PHE A 296 -17.94 -0.54 -21.61
C PHE A 296 -17.78 -2.06 -21.70
N TYR A 297 -18.78 -2.74 -22.21
CA TYR A 297 -18.73 -4.20 -22.42
C TYR A 297 -17.71 -4.62 -23.50
N ASP A 298 -17.41 -3.74 -24.46
CA ASP A 298 -16.63 -4.01 -25.66
C ASP A 298 -15.28 -3.26 -25.73
N PHE A 299 -14.80 -2.72 -24.61
CA PHE A 299 -13.52 -2.00 -24.59
C PHE A 299 -12.36 -2.90 -25.04
N ALA A 300 -11.79 -2.60 -26.20
CA ALA A 300 -10.82 -3.47 -26.87
C ALA A 300 -9.41 -3.44 -26.25
N LEU A 301 -9.06 -2.38 -25.51
CA LEU A 301 -7.72 -2.16 -24.96
C LEU A 301 -7.58 -2.58 -23.49
N THR A 302 -8.60 -3.20 -22.88
CA THR A 302 -8.59 -3.60 -21.46
C THR A 302 -7.30 -4.29 -21.05
N HIS A 303 -6.86 -5.30 -21.80
CA HIS A 303 -5.64 -6.04 -21.49
C HIS A 303 -4.37 -5.19 -21.54
N VAL A 304 -4.29 -4.29 -22.53
CA VAL A 304 -3.13 -3.39 -22.74
C VAL A 304 -3.05 -2.38 -21.60
N VAL A 305 -4.18 -1.76 -21.26
CA VAL A 305 -4.29 -0.79 -20.18
C VAL A 305 -4.05 -1.46 -18.82
N PHE A 306 -4.61 -2.65 -18.60
CA PHE A 306 -4.40 -3.41 -17.36
C PHE A 306 -2.92 -3.72 -17.13
N SER A 307 -2.24 -4.34 -18.11
CA SER A 307 -0.83 -4.75 -17.95
C SER A 307 0.10 -3.56 -17.81
N SER A 308 -0.10 -2.49 -18.60
CA SER A 308 0.70 -1.27 -18.48
C SER A 308 0.48 -0.56 -17.13
N SER A 309 -0.74 -0.52 -16.60
CA SER A 309 -1.02 0.03 -15.26
C SER A 309 -0.26 -0.73 -14.15
N LEU A 310 -0.11 -2.05 -14.26
CA LEU A 310 0.70 -2.78 -13.29
C LEU A 310 2.20 -2.49 -13.45
N LEU A 311 2.69 -2.50 -14.70
CA LEU A 311 4.10 -2.21 -15.01
C LEU A 311 4.55 -0.83 -14.56
N ILE A 312 3.75 0.21 -14.83
CA ILE A 312 4.07 1.59 -14.45
C ILE A 312 4.16 1.72 -12.93
N GLY A 313 3.20 1.17 -12.19
CA GLY A 313 3.24 1.20 -10.73
C GLY A 313 4.47 0.49 -10.17
N MET A 314 4.85 -0.67 -10.73
CA MET A 314 6.04 -1.41 -10.30
C MET A 314 7.36 -0.73 -10.68
N ALA A 315 7.40 -0.05 -11.83
CA ALA A 315 8.61 0.61 -12.32
C ALA A 315 8.86 1.95 -11.59
N PHE A 316 7.83 2.76 -11.41
CA PHE A 316 7.97 4.13 -10.91
C PHE A 316 7.61 4.29 -9.44
N GLY A 317 6.78 3.41 -8.87
CA GLY A 317 6.43 3.50 -7.45
C GLY A 317 7.63 3.39 -6.49
N PRO A 318 8.61 2.49 -6.70
CA PRO A 318 9.82 2.43 -5.87
C PRO A 318 10.71 3.68 -5.96
N MET A 319 10.60 4.50 -7.02
CA MET A 319 11.39 5.72 -7.16
C MET A 319 11.03 6.78 -6.10
N ILE A 320 9.87 6.64 -5.44
CA ILE A 320 9.41 7.56 -4.40
C ILE A 320 9.98 7.21 -3.00
N ILE A 321 10.49 5.99 -2.85
CA ILE A 321 10.98 5.45 -1.58
C ILE A 321 12.46 5.77 -1.43
N ASN A 322 12.84 6.40 -0.31
CA ASN A 322 14.24 6.59 0.02
C ASN A 322 14.82 5.31 0.66
N LYS A 323 15.46 4.47 -0.16
CA LYS A 323 16.03 3.18 0.26
C LYS A 323 17.15 3.32 1.30
N GLU A 324 17.98 4.38 1.23
CA GLU A 324 19.05 4.61 2.20
C GLU A 324 18.49 4.85 3.61
N LEU A 325 17.36 5.54 3.73
CA LEU A 325 16.71 5.76 5.03
C LEU A 325 16.11 4.45 5.59
N ILE A 326 15.64 3.53 4.74
CA ILE A 326 15.11 2.22 5.17
C ILE A 326 16.24 1.31 5.66
N GLU A 327 17.39 1.28 4.99
CA GLU A 327 18.54 0.50 5.47
C GLU A 327 19.05 1.08 6.81
N GLN A 328 19.07 2.41 6.96
CA GLN A 328 19.34 3.05 8.24
C GLN A 328 18.31 2.67 9.32
N LYS A 329 17.02 2.55 8.96
CA LYS A 329 15.95 2.08 9.87
C LYS A 329 16.26 0.71 10.44
N GLU A 330 16.62 -0.26 9.60
CA GLU A 330 16.89 -1.64 10.00
C GLU A 330 18.09 -1.72 10.93
N VAL A 331 19.16 -0.97 10.63
CA VAL A 331 20.35 -0.87 11.50
C VAL A 331 20.00 -0.24 12.85
N ILE A 332 19.17 0.80 12.89
CA ILE A 332 18.79 1.46 14.15
C ILE A 332 17.87 0.55 14.98
N LEU A 333 16.90 -0.14 14.36
CA LEU A 333 15.97 -1.06 15.04
C LEU A 333 16.66 -2.30 15.61
N GLN A 334 17.58 -2.91 14.85
CA GLN A 334 18.37 -4.05 15.34
C GLN A 334 19.21 -3.66 16.56
N ASN A 335 19.76 -2.45 16.58
CA ASN A 335 20.55 -1.94 17.69
C ASN A 335 19.72 -1.53 18.92
N SER A 336 18.47 -1.05 18.75
CA SER A 336 17.57 -0.71 19.88
C SER A 336 17.05 -1.94 20.61
N ASN A 337 16.56 -2.94 19.85
CA ASN A 337 15.96 -4.14 20.43
C ASN A 337 16.97 -5.02 21.18
N ALA A 338 18.24 -5.05 20.77
CA ALA A 338 19.28 -5.80 21.45
C ALA A 338 19.70 -5.21 22.81
N LYS A 339 19.33 -3.95 23.13
CA LYS A 339 19.92 -3.18 24.24
C LYS A 339 18.92 -2.71 25.31
N SER A 340 17.62 -2.92 25.14
CA SER A 340 16.57 -2.62 26.15
C SER A 340 16.71 -3.48 27.43
N ASN A 341 17.23 -4.71 27.32
CA ASN A 341 17.44 -5.64 28.44
C ASN A 341 18.78 -5.48 29.18
N VAL A 342 19.58 -4.46 28.86
CA VAL A 342 20.89 -4.23 29.50
C VAL A 342 20.71 -3.39 30.77
N LYS A 343 21.35 -3.82 31.86
CA LYS A 343 21.38 -3.07 33.14
C LYS A 343 22.16 -1.77 32.97
N SER A 344 21.67 -0.66 33.51
CA SER A 344 22.42 0.61 33.41
C SER A 344 23.74 0.54 34.21
N LEU A 345 24.81 0.99 33.58
CA LEU A 345 26.08 1.32 34.23
C LEU A 345 25.92 2.61 35.07
N PRO A 346 26.78 2.84 36.08
CA PRO A 346 26.79 4.06 36.87
C PRO A 346 27.18 5.27 36.02
N LEU A 347 26.31 6.27 35.93
CA LEU A 347 26.57 7.54 35.26
C LEU A 347 27.70 8.33 35.96
N GLU A 348 27.91 8.07 37.25
CA GLU A 348 28.99 8.62 38.07
C GLU A 348 30.39 8.19 37.59
N ASP A 349 30.49 7.15 36.76
CA ASP A 349 31.76 6.67 36.19
C ASP A 349 32.24 7.53 35.01
N ILE A 350 31.36 8.40 34.49
CA ILE A 350 31.62 9.26 33.33
C ILE A 350 31.34 10.74 33.65
N VAL A 351 31.85 11.22 34.79
CA VAL A 351 31.78 12.64 35.16
C VAL A 351 32.60 13.47 34.17
N GLY A 352 31.98 14.47 33.56
CA GLY A 352 32.63 15.26 32.52
C GLY A 352 31.65 16.13 31.73
N SER A 353 32.19 16.83 30.72
CA SER A 353 31.41 17.58 29.73
C SER A 353 31.52 16.90 28.38
N TYR A 354 30.39 16.69 27.72
CA TYR A 354 30.28 15.87 26.52
C TYR A 354 29.46 16.56 25.44
N LYS A 355 29.79 16.27 24.18
CA LYS A 355 28.98 16.58 23.01
C LYS A 355 28.30 15.33 22.47
N ILE A 356 27.06 15.49 22.03
CA ILE A 356 26.34 14.49 21.26
C ILE A 356 26.89 14.43 19.84
N ASP A 357 27.25 13.25 19.36
CA ASP A 357 27.61 13.00 17.96
C ASP A 357 26.35 12.96 17.08
N PRO A 358 26.14 13.91 16.16
CA PRO A 358 24.92 13.99 15.37
C PRO A 358 24.72 12.88 14.35
N TYR A 359 25.78 12.20 13.94
CA TYR A 359 25.74 11.16 12.91
C TYR A 359 25.69 9.75 13.51
N LYS A 360 25.88 9.63 14.82
CA LYS A 360 25.81 8.36 15.55
C LYS A 360 24.72 8.33 16.62
N SER A 361 23.84 9.33 16.59
CA SER A 361 22.73 9.48 17.52
C SER A 361 21.42 9.54 16.75
N SER A 362 20.42 8.81 17.22
CA SER A 362 19.10 8.75 16.60
C SER A 362 17.98 8.54 17.62
N VAL A 363 16.78 8.94 17.22
CA VAL A 363 15.54 8.68 17.99
C VAL A 363 14.57 7.94 17.09
N LEU A 364 14.18 6.72 17.45
CA LEU A 364 13.08 6.01 16.83
C LEU A 364 11.78 6.42 17.50
N PHE A 365 10.74 6.61 16.71
CA PHE A 365 9.41 6.90 17.24
C PHE A 365 8.33 6.06 16.56
N LYS A 366 7.25 5.83 17.29
CA LYS A 366 6.05 5.13 16.84
C LYS A 366 4.82 5.93 17.25
N LEU A 367 3.87 6.06 16.34
CA LEU A 367 2.59 6.73 16.54
C LEU A 367 1.49 5.90 15.88
N GLY A 368 0.42 5.59 16.61
CA GLY A 368 -0.72 4.84 16.08
C GLY A 368 -1.28 3.81 17.06
N ASN A 369 -2.44 3.26 16.73
CA ASN A 369 -3.09 2.18 17.47
C ASN A 369 -2.68 0.80 16.90
N THR A 370 -3.02 -0.28 17.60
CA THR A 370 -2.76 -1.66 17.18
C THR A 370 -3.26 -1.90 15.74
N GLY A 371 -2.35 -2.20 14.81
CA GLY A 371 -2.64 -2.38 13.38
C GLY A 371 -2.16 -1.23 12.48
N ASP A 372 -2.15 0.01 12.97
CA ASP A 372 -1.88 1.22 12.17
C ASP A 372 -0.69 2.04 12.71
N ILE A 373 0.43 1.39 12.98
CA ILE A 373 1.60 2.05 13.58
C ILE A 373 2.45 2.73 12.49
N THR A 374 2.52 4.06 12.54
CA THR A 374 3.53 4.83 11.80
C THR A 374 4.83 4.83 12.59
N GLU A 375 5.87 4.27 11.99
CA GLU A 375 7.22 4.32 12.53
C GLU A 375 8.04 5.40 11.83
N GLY A 376 8.91 6.06 12.58
CA GLY A 376 9.85 7.01 12.03
C GLY A 376 11.12 7.13 12.86
N CYS A 377 12.03 7.97 12.37
CA CYS A 377 13.32 8.21 12.94
C CYS A 377 13.66 9.69 12.89
N ILE A 378 14.37 10.16 13.91
CA ILE A 378 15.11 11.40 13.93
C ILE A 378 16.57 11.01 13.66
N THR A 379 17.06 11.31 12.46
CA THR A 379 18.34 10.85 11.94
C THR A 379 19.54 11.65 12.45
N SER A 380 19.30 12.80 13.07
CA SER A 380 20.36 13.63 13.66
C SER A 380 19.84 14.43 14.85
N LEU A 381 20.64 14.49 15.89
CA LEU A 381 20.44 15.42 17.00
C LEU A 381 21.79 15.88 17.53
N SER A 382 21.84 17.04 18.16
CA SER A 382 23.07 17.60 18.72
C SER A 382 22.81 18.13 20.11
N GLY A 383 23.86 18.36 20.89
CA GLY A 383 23.69 18.92 22.22
C GLY A 383 24.91 18.79 23.09
N ASP A 384 24.83 19.50 24.21
CA ASP A 384 25.86 19.51 25.25
C ASP A 384 25.29 18.82 26.50
N ILE A 385 26.12 17.97 27.12
CA ILE A 385 25.79 17.20 28.30
C ILE A 385 26.88 17.45 29.35
N VAL A 386 26.46 17.80 30.57
CA VAL A 386 27.35 17.92 31.72
C VAL A 386 26.91 16.91 32.77
N ILE A 387 27.78 15.96 33.08
CA ILE A 387 27.57 14.93 34.09
C ILE A 387 28.37 15.31 35.32
N ASN A 388 27.68 15.52 36.44
CA ASN A 388 28.28 15.86 37.72
C ASN A 388 28.42 14.64 38.61
N LYS A 389 29.37 14.68 39.55
CA LYS A 389 29.53 13.65 40.58
C LYS A 389 28.25 13.51 41.43
N ASP A 390 27.64 14.64 41.77
CA ASP A 390 26.23 14.66 42.15
C ASP A 390 25.38 14.71 40.88
N ILE A 391 24.89 13.55 40.47
CA ILE A 391 24.09 13.38 39.25
C ILE A 391 22.86 14.30 39.22
N ALA A 392 22.31 14.69 40.36
CA ALA A 392 21.13 15.57 40.43
C ALA A 392 21.42 16.98 39.88
N LEU A 393 22.69 17.39 39.87
CA LEU A 393 23.18 18.65 39.32
C LEU A 393 23.59 18.57 37.84
N SER A 394 23.46 17.40 37.21
CA SER A 394 23.78 17.21 35.79
C SER A 394 22.79 17.94 34.88
N SER A 395 23.24 18.37 33.70
CA SER A 395 22.42 19.15 32.77
C SER A 395 22.60 18.70 31.32
N PHE A 396 21.51 18.68 30.56
CA PHE A 396 21.48 18.21 29.18
C PHE A 396 20.77 19.28 28.33
N ASN A 397 21.37 19.71 27.23
CA ASN A 397 20.79 20.65 26.27
C ASN A 397 20.81 20.03 24.88
N VAL A 398 19.70 19.41 24.49
CA VAL A 398 19.55 18.70 23.22
C VAL A 398 18.79 19.57 22.22
N VAL A 399 19.27 19.60 20.99
CA VAL A 399 18.70 20.30 19.84
C VAL A 399 18.42 19.29 18.74
N ILE A 400 17.17 19.25 18.30
CA ILE A 400 16.68 18.33 17.29
C ILE A 400 16.18 19.15 16.09
N PRO A 401 16.88 19.13 14.95
CA PRO A 401 16.38 19.73 13.71
C PRO A 401 15.10 19.00 13.27
N VAL A 402 14.04 19.74 12.95
CA VAL A 402 12.80 19.12 12.45
C VAL A 402 13.04 18.34 11.15
N ASP A 403 13.99 18.80 10.33
CA ASP A 403 14.39 18.16 9.07
C ASP A 403 15.04 16.79 9.18
N SER A 404 15.49 16.45 10.37
CA SER A 404 16.03 15.12 10.61
C SER A 404 14.95 14.08 10.83
N LEU A 405 13.67 14.49 10.89
CA LEU A 405 12.55 13.59 10.99
C LEU A 405 12.27 12.92 9.65
N THR A 406 12.16 11.60 9.67
CA THR A 406 11.65 10.80 8.57
C THR A 406 10.71 9.71 9.07
N THR A 407 9.70 9.38 8.28
CA THR A 407 8.80 8.23 8.44
C THR A 407 9.07 7.20 7.35
N PHE A 408 10.19 7.34 6.64
CA PHE A 408 10.60 6.53 5.49
C PHE A 408 9.67 6.67 4.28
N ASN A 409 8.74 7.63 4.34
CA ASN A 409 7.83 7.99 3.27
C ASN A 409 8.02 9.49 3.00
N SER A 410 8.70 9.81 1.90
CA SER A 410 9.06 11.18 1.50
C SER A 410 7.85 12.11 1.40
N MET A 411 6.72 11.61 0.89
CA MET A 411 5.48 12.37 0.80
C MET A 411 4.91 12.71 2.17
N ARG A 412 4.93 11.75 3.11
CA ARG A 412 4.52 11.98 4.50
C ARG A 412 5.49 12.95 5.19
N ASP A 413 6.78 12.79 4.99
CA ASP A 413 7.81 13.64 5.60
C ASP A 413 7.65 15.09 5.17
N GLU A 414 7.40 15.35 3.89
CA GLU A 414 7.11 16.70 3.39
C GLU A 414 5.82 17.27 4.01
N SER A 415 4.74 16.47 4.09
CA SER A 415 3.49 16.87 4.75
C SER A 415 3.69 17.23 6.23
N LEU A 416 4.55 16.50 6.94
CA LEU A 416 4.86 16.78 8.35
C LEU A 416 5.59 18.13 8.54
N MET A 417 6.26 18.66 7.52
CA MET A 417 6.92 19.97 7.59
C MET A 417 5.93 21.13 7.52
N GLU A 418 4.72 20.88 7.03
CA GLU A 418 3.70 21.91 6.78
C GLU A 418 3.02 22.42 8.07
N LYS A 419 2.23 23.49 7.92
CA LYS A 419 1.57 24.21 9.02
C LYS A 419 0.69 23.34 9.92
N ASN A 420 0.12 22.26 9.39
CA ASN A 420 -0.78 21.37 10.13
C ASN A 420 -0.03 20.47 11.14
N TYR A 421 1.30 20.36 11.03
CA TYR A 421 2.14 19.52 11.88
C TYR A 421 3.28 20.34 12.50
N PHE A 422 4.54 20.15 12.07
CA PHE A 422 5.68 20.77 12.73
C PHE A 422 5.89 22.25 12.34
N PHE A 423 5.28 22.68 11.22
CA PHE A 423 5.41 24.03 10.68
C PHE A 423 6.87 24.50 10.64
N ARG A 424 7.72 23.69 10.01
CA ARG A 424 9.20 23.80 10.00
C ARG A 424 9.68 25.21 9.67
N SER A 425 9.04 25.88 8.70
CA SER A 425 9.42 27.24 8.28
C SER A 425 9.37 28.27 9.41
N LYS A 426 8.50 28.05 10.42
CA LYS A 426 8.42 28.88 11.62
C LYS A 426 9.15 28.26 12.82
N PHE A 427 9.14 26.94 12.95
CA PHE A 427 9.73 26.21 14.07
C PHE A 427 10.73 25.14 13.58
N PRO A 428 11.94 25.53 13.15
CA PRO A 428 12.87 24.61 12.49
C PRO A 428 13.56 23.61 13.45
N LYS A 429 13.43 23.81 14.77
CA LYS A 429 14.13 23.04 15.78
C LYS A 429 13.22 22.75 16.98
N MET A 430 13.31 21.53 17.49
CA MET A 430 12.83 21.15 18.83
C MET A 430 13.99 21.16 19.82
N ARG A 431 13.70 21.33 21.11
CA ARG A 431 14.73 21.39 22.16
C ARG A 431 14.31 20.63 23.40
N TYR A 432 15.26 19.96 24.04
CA TYR A 432 15.06 19.32 25.34
C TYR A 432 16.12 19.82 26.34
N LEU A 433 15.66 20.42 27.43
CA LEU A 433 16.50 21.03 28.47
C LEU A 433 16.28 20.32 29.80
N VAL A 434 17.28 19.57 30.26
CA VAL A 434 17.26 18.85 31.54
C VAL A 434 18.04 19.64 32.57
N ARG A 435 17.44 19.79 33.77
CA ARG A 435 18.06 20.47 34.92
C ARG A 435 18.10 19.61 36.18
N SER A 436 17.51 18.42 36.14
CA SER A 436 17.51 17.50 37.27
C SER A 436 17.44 16.07 36.75
N ILE A 437 18.32 15.23 37.30
CA ILE A 437 18.35 13.79 37.02
C ILE A 437 18.15 13.05 38.33
N LYS A 438 17.24 12.08 38.33
CA LYS A 438 16.99 11.21 39.49
C LYS A 438 17.44 9.79 39.15
N LYS A 439 18.24 9.17 40.03
CA LYS A 439 18.58 7.76 39.92
C LYS A 439 17.41 6.90 40.37
N GLU A 440 17.04 5.95 39.52
CA GLU A 440 16.11 4.87 39.83
C GLU A 440 16.89 3.53 39.84
N MET A 441 16.21 2.41 40.10
CA MET A 441 16.90 1.11 40.29
C MET A 441 17.74 0.65 39.08
N ASP A 442 17.27 0.88 37.86
CA ASP A 442 17.91 0.39 36.63
C ASP A 442 18.03 1.47 35.53
N TYR A 443 17.69 2.71 35.84
CA TYR A 443 17.74 3.82 34.88
C TYR A 443 17.86 5.15 35.62
N TYR A 444 18.11 6.21 34.86
CA TYR A 444 18.10 7.59 35.29
C TYR A 444 16.87 8.28 34.69
N LEU A 445 16.08 8.93 35.54
CA LEU A 445 14.93 9.74 35.13
C LEU A 445 15.38 11.17 34.91
N LEU A 446 15.38 11.60 33.65
CA LEU A 446 15.71 12.96 33.24
C LEU A 446 14.45 13.80 33.32
N ASN A 447 14.44 14.81 34.19
CA ASN A 447 13.34 15.75 34.31
C ASN A 447 13.68 17.03 33.55
N GLY A 448 13.20 17.12 32.31
CA GLY A 448 13.46 18.26 31.43
C GLY A 448 12.21 18.90 30.85
N ASN A 449 12.40 20.08 30.27
CA ASN A 449 11.39 20.76 29.47
C ASN A 449 11.65 20.48 27.99
N PHE A 450 10.66 19.89 27.33
CA PHE A 450 10.64 19.69 25.89
C PHE A 450 9.91 20.84 25.21
N THR A 451 10.49 21.37 24.14
CA THR A 451 9.93 22.48 23.37
C THR A 451 9.71 22.04 21.92
N MET A 452 8.46 22.12 21.46
CA MET A 452 8.03 21.76 20.11
C MET A 452 6.91 22.71 19.67
N ILE A 453 6.96 23.18 18.41
CA ILE A 453 5.99 24.13 17.83
C ILE A 453 5.83 25.39 18.72
N GLY A 454 6.94 25.85 19.31
CA GLY A 454 6.95 27.01 20.21
C GLY A 454 6.32 26.80 21.59
N VAL A 455 5.81 25.62 21.90
CA VAL A 455 5.24 25.27 23.21
C VAL A 455 6.27 24.48 24.02
N SER A 456 6.50 24.89 25.28
CA SER A 456 7.41 24.19 26.20
C SER A 456 6.63 23.51 27.33
N LYS A 457 6.88 22.21 27.56
CA LYS A 457 6.22 21.40 28.60
C LYS A 457 7.21 20.46 29.29
N PRO A 458 7.00 20.12 30.57
CA PRO A 458 7.76 19.06 31.23
C PRO A 458 7.57 17.71 30.52
N LEU A 459 8.67 16.99 30.30
CA LEU A 459 8.70 15.67 29.71
C LEU A 459 9.71 14.80 30.48
N PRO A 460 9.27 13.83 31.29
CA PRO A 460 10.19 12.88 31.92
C PRO A 460 10.69 11.86 30.90
N VAL A 461 12.00 11.61 30.90
CA VAL A 461 12.65 10.66 29.97
C VAL A 461 13.45 9.63 30.75
N GLN A 462 13.27 8.35 30.46
CA GLN A 462 14.08 7.27 31.04
C GLN A 462 15.36 7.10 30.21
N MET A 463 16.51 7.06 30.86
CA MET A 463 17.82 6.90 30.23
C MET A 463 18.67 5.86 30.96
N LYS A 464 19.43 5.07 30.22
CA LYS A 464 20.47 4.18 30.71
C LYS A 464 21.79 4.54 30.07
N PHE A 465 22.87 4.48 30.85
CA PHE A 465 24.23 4.43 30.32
C PHE A 465 24.60 2.97 30.16
N ILE A 466 24.99 2.52 28.96
CA ILE A 466 25.08 1.08 28.67
C ILE A 466 26.48 0.60 28.30
N GLU A 467 27.34 1.47 27.77
CA GLU A 467 28.64 1.04 27.24
C GLU A 467 29.57 2.24 27.03
N THR A 468 30.86 2.06 27.33
CA THR A 468 31.95 2.93 26.83
C THR A 468 32.71 2.18 25.74
N LYS A 469 32.83 2.78 24.56
CA LYS A 469 33.65 2.28 23.46
C LYS A 469 34.86 3.16 23.27
N THR A 470 36.02 2.55 23.08
CA THR A 470 37.22 3.26 22.64
C THR A 470 37.43 2.99 21.16
N THR A 471 37.48 4.04 20.33
CA THR A 471 37.86 3.92 18.92
C THR A 471 38.80 5.07 18.59
N ASP A 472 39.96 4.74 18.01
CA ASP A 472 41.02 5.71 17.69
C ASP A 472 41.50 6.53 18.90
N GLY A 473 41.57 5.88 20.07
CA GLY A 473 41.99 6.52 21.33
C GLY A 473 40.95 7.44 21.97
N ILE A 474 39.81 7.67 21.31
CA ILE A 474 38.71 8.51 21.81
C ILE A 474 37.69 7.62 22.53
N GLN A 475 37.40 7.93 23.79
CA GLN A 475 36.30 7.32 24.53
C GLN A 475 34.96 7.89 24.08
N ARG A 476 34.00 7.00 23.83
CA ARG A 476 32.64 7.33 23.42
C ARG A 476 31.68 6.58 24.31
N HIS A 477 30.76 7.30 24.93
CA HIS A 477 29.78 6.72 25.84
C HIS A 477 28.42 6.60 25.14
N ILE A 478 27.77 5.46 25.32
CA ILE A 478 26.49 5.16 24.68
C ILE A 478 25.38 5.27 25.72
N LEU A 479 24.44 6.17 25.45
CA LEU A 479 23.23 6.37 26.22
C LEU A 479 22.05 5.84 25.40
N VAL A 480 21.14 5.13 26.06
CA VAL A 480 19.87 4.71 25.45
C VAL A 480 18.72 5.11 26.35
N GLY A 481 17.52 5.24 25.79
CA GLY A 481 16.39 5.58 26.61
C GLY A 481 15.08 5.59 25.87
N LYS A 482 14.01 5.89 26.60
CA LYS A 482 12.66 5.90 26.07
C LYS A 482 11.76 6.87 26.82
N ALA A 483 10.73 7.37 26.14
CA ALA A 483 9.62 8.06 26.78
C ALA A 483 8.37 8.04 25.88
N LYS A 484 7.31 8.66 26.40
CA LYS A 484 6.07 8.92 25.66
C LYS A 484 5.80 10.41 25.67
N ILE A 485 5.33 10.93 24.55
CA ILE A 485 4.91 12.33 24.42
C ILE A 485 3.52 12.40 23.81
N ASP A 486 2.67 13.27 24.37
CA ASP A 486 1.36 13.58 23.80
C ASP A 486 1.50 14.79 22.88
N ARG A 487 1.39 14.56 21.56
CA ARG A 487 1.62 15.57 20.53
C ARG A 487 0.60 16.73 20.62
N THR A 488 -0.59 16.46 21.14
CA THR A 488 -1.69 17.44 21.21
C THR A 488 -1.39 18.55 22.22
N LYS A 489 -0.58 18.26 23.25
CA LYS A 489 -0.14 19.24 24.25
C LYS A 489 0.78 20.34 23.69
N PHE A 490 1.23 20.18 22.45
CA PHE A 490 2.15 21.09 21.77
C PHE A 490 1.50 21.79 20.56
N GLY A 491 0.18 21.63 20.37
CA GLY A 491 -0.58 22.37 19.35
C GLY A 491 -0.93 21.57 18.08
N MET A 492 -0.63 20.27 18.04
CA MET A 492 -1.12 19.40 16.97
C MET A 492 -2.59 18.98 17.21
N THR A 493 -3.37 18.85 16.14
CA THR A 493 -4.79 18.46 16.23
C THR A 493 -4.93 17.00 16.67
N PRO A 494 -5.82 16.68 17.63
CA PRO A 494 -6.10 15.29 17.97
C PRO A 494 -6.78 14.56 16.81
N ASP A 495 -6.40 13.31 16.55
CA ASP A 495 -7.00 12.46 15.54
C ASP A 495 -7.09 11.01 16.04
N SER A 496 -8.25 10.38 15.90
CA SER A 496 -8.50 9.03 16.44
C SER A 496 -7.88 7.92 15.60
N LYS A 497 -7.58 8.18 14.32
CA LYS A 497 -6.89 7.25 13.42
C LYS A 497 -5.38 7.36 13.58
N GLU A 498 -4.84 8.57 13.67
CA GLU A 498 -3.40 8.79 13.89
C GLU A 498 -2.96 8.45 15.32
N GLY A 499 -3.83 8.72 16.30
CA GLY A 499 -3.48 8.67 17.71
C GLY A 499 -2.78 9.95 18.20
N ASN A 500 -2.65 10.06 19.52
CA ASN A 500 -2.09 11.26 20.18
C ASN A 500 -0.73 11.01 20.83
N ILE A 501 -0.46 9.76 21.21
CA ILE A 501 0.71 9.39 21.98
C ILE A 501 1.78 8.88 21.03
N VAL A 502 2.93 9.56 21.03
CA VAL A 502 4.14 9.12 20.36
C VAL A 502 5.01 8.41 21.39
N ASP A 503 5.25 7.13 21.16
CA ASP A 503 6.27 6.35 21.86
C ASP A 503 7.62 6.60 21.17
N PHE A 504 8.69 6.85 21.92
CA PHE A 504 10.01 6.96 21.33
C PHE A 504 11.09 6.27 22.16
N GLU A 505 12.11 5.79 21.44
CA GLU A 505 13.34 5.23 21.97
C GLU A 505 14.51 5.95 21.32
N PHE A 506 15.63 6.11 22.02
CA PHE A 506 16.82 6.74 21.45
C PHE A 506 18.08 5.97 21.77
N ARG A 507 19.07 6.16 20.89
CA ARG A 507 20.47 5.82 21.12
C ARG A 507 21.28 7.07 20.82
N VAL A 508 22.07 7.50 21.80
CA VAL A 508 22.91 8.69 21.70
C VAL A 508 24.34 8.31 22.03
N GLU A 509 25.26 8.75 21.19
CA GLU A 509 26.70 8.61 21.41
C GLU A 509 27.27 9.97 21.82
N ILE A 510 28.00 9.99 22.93
CA ILE A 510 28.59 11.22 23.48
C ILE A 510 30.11 11.09 23.55
N THR A 511 30.80 12.19 23.26
CA THR A 511 32.27 12.28 23.31
C THR A 511 32.67 13.46 24.18
N GLU A 512 33.74 13.30 24.96
CA GLU A 512 34.24 14.34 25.86
C GLU A 512 34.67 15.60 25.09
N ILE A 513 34.46 16.78 25.69
CA ILE A 513 34.75 18.11 25.11
C ILE A 513 36.18 18.55 25.42
#